data_AF-A0A1U7YI93-F1
#
_entry.id   AF-A0A1U7YI93-F1
#
_cell.length_a   1.000
_cell.length_b   1.000
_cell.length_c   1.000
_cell.angle_alpha   90.00
_cell.angle_beta   90.00
_cell.angle_gamma   90.00
#
_symmetry.space_group_name_H-M   'P 1'
#
loop_
_entity.id
_entity.type
_entity.pdbx_description
1 polymer ?
#
loop_
_entity_poly.entity_id
_entity_poly.type
_entity_poly.pdbx_seq_one_letter_code
_entity_poly.pdbx_strand_id
1 'polypeptide(L)'
;MAEEKITKFAVQNAADLSKFIKSYIPFLNVRRLSDKATLPKRMFAHSAGYDIFSARDITVPARGKAIIPTDLSIDLPPGTYGRIAARSGVAWHHSIDVGGGVVDLDKNPVFVILFNHSDVDFEVKIGDNIAQLVIELHATPEVVEVY
;
A
#
# COMPACT_ATOMS: atom_id res chain seq x y z
N MET A 1 33.25 17.01 -4.02
CA MET A 1 32.78 17.94 -5.08
C MET A 1 32.00 17.27 -6.20
N ALA A 2 32.45 16.14 -6.80
CA ALA A 2 31.71 15.45 -7.86
C ALA A 2 30.50 14.65 -7.32
N GLU A 3 30.69 13.88 -6.25
CA GLU A 3 29.62 13.13 -5.58
C GLU A 3 28.48 14.04 -5.10
N GLU A 4 28.83 15.18 -4.52
CA GLU A 4 27.86 16.18 -4.03
C GLU A 4 27.03 16.82 -5.16
N LYS A 5 27.61 16.96 -6.36
CA LYS A 5 26.89 17.42 -7.57
C LYS A 5 25.99 16.33 -8.14
N ILE A 6 26.44 15.07 -8.14
CA ILE A 6 25.65 13.92 -8.59
C ILE A 6 24.43 13.72 -7.68
N THR A 7 24.63 13.80 -6.36
CA THR A 7 23.55 13.69 -5.38
C THR A 7 22.53 14.83 -5.51
N LYS A 8 22.99 16.09 -5.66
CA LYS A 8 22.08 17.23 -5.90
C LYS A 8 21.31 17.08 -7.22
N PHE A 9 21.96 16.62 -8.29
CA PHE A 9 21.30 16.36 -9.57
C PHE A 9 20.27 15.24 -9.47
N ALA A 10 20.57 14.14 -8.78
CA ALA A 10 19.63 13.03 -8.59
C ALA A 10 18.41 13.44 -7.75
N VAL A 11 18.60 14.23 -6.68
CA VAL A 11 17.51 14.73 -5.83
C VAL A 11 16.60 15.71 -6.58
N GLN A 12 17.18 16.63 -7.35
CA GLN A 12 16.41 17.57 -8.18
C GLN A 12 15.54 16.82 -9.21
N ASN A 13 16.12 15.86 -9.92
CA ASN A 13 15.40 15.04 -10.90
C ASN A 13 14.29 14.19 -10.25
N ALA A 14 14.51 13.66 -9.04
CA ALA A 14 13.48 12.90 -8.33
C ALA A 14 12.28 13.78 -7.92
N ALA A 15 12.53 15.01 -7.47
CA ALA A 15 11.47 15.96 -7.15
C ALA A 15 10.68 16.39 -8.39
N ASP A 16 11.38 16.64 -9.51
CA ASP A 16 10.77 16.99 -10.79
C ASP A 16 9.97 15.81 -11.37
N LEU A 17 10.48 14.58 -11.25
CA LEU A 17 9.75 13.37 -11.63
C LEU A 17 8.50 13.16 -10.77
N SER A 18 8.58 13.35 -9.45
CA SER A 18 7.40 13.27 -8.58
C SER A 18 6.34 14.30 -8.95
N LYS A 19 6.75 15.53 -9.26
CA LYS A 19 5.86 16.60 -9.71
C LYS A 19 5.23 16.29 -11.07
N PHE A 20 6.03 15.76 -12.00
CA PHE A 20 5.58 15.33 -13.31
C PHE A 20 4.55 14.18 -13.20
N ILE A 21 4.85 13.15 -12.41
CA ILE A 21 3.96 12.02 -12.13
C ILE A 21 2.64 12.52 -11.54
N LYS A 22 2.68 13.41 -10.54
CA LYS A 22 1.46 14.01 -9.95
C LYS A 22 0.65 14.82 -10.97
N SER A 23 1.30 15.47 -11.94
CA SER A 23 0.60 16.21 -12.99
C SER A 23 -0.07 15.29 -14.02
N TYR A 24 0.52 14.12 -14.27
CA TYR A 24 0.01 13.13 -15.21
C TYR A 24 -1.04 12.20 -14.57
N ILE A 25 -0.94 11.99 -13.25
CA ILE A 25 -1.82 11.15 -12.44
C ILE A 25 -2.38 11.98 -11.27
N PRO A 26 -3.33 12.89 -11.54
CA PRO A 26 -3.89 13.76 -10.51
C PRO A 26 -4.82 13.02 -9.54
N PHE A 27 -5.35 11.86 -9.94
CA PHE A 27 -6.35 11.11 -9.19
C PHE A 27 -6.00 9.61 -9.13
N LEU A 28 -6.25 9.02 -7.97
CA LEU A 28 -6.30 7.56 -7.81
C LEU A 28 -7.77 7.15 -7.83
N ASN A 29 -8.19 6.41 -8.86
CA ASN A 29 -9.58 5.99 -8.96
C ASN A 29 -9.80 4.77 -8.07
N VAL A 30 -10.75 4.89 -7.13
CA VAL A 30 -11.08 3.83 -6.17
C VAL A 30 -12.58 3.56 -6.23
N ARG A 31 -12.94 2.30 -6.41
CA ARG A 31 -14.32 1.81 -6.38
C ARG A 31 -14.59 1.12 -5.05
N ARG A 32 -15.66 1.55 -4.37
CA ARG A 32 -16.22 0.80 -3.25
C ARG A 32 -17.07 -0.36 -3.78
N LEU A 33 -16.84 -1.54 -3.25
CA LEU A 33 -17.56 -2.78 -3.57
C LEU A 33 -18.70 -3.05 -2.57
N SER A 34 -18.70 -2.37 -1.43
CA SER A 34 -19.78 -2.38 -0.44
C SER A 34 -19.94 -1.02 0.23
N ASP A 35 -21.00 -0.89 1.03
CA ASP A 35 -21.29 0.26 1.90
C ASP A 35 -20.33 0.37 3.09
N LYS A 36 -19.72 -0.75 3.50
CA LYS A 36 -18.73 -0.83 4.60
C LYS A 36 -17.35 -0.37 4.19
N ALA A 37 -17.07 -0.31 2.89
CA ALA A 37 -15.77 0.12 2.38
C ALA A 37 -15.50 1.59 2.71
N THR A 38 -14.32 1.86 3.28
CA THR A 38 -13.84 3.22 3.56
C THR A 38 -12.80 3.61 2.51
N LEU A 39 -12.99 4.76 1.86
CA LEU A 39 -12.03 5.26 0.87
C LEU A 39 -10.65 5.51 1.50
N PRO A 40 -9.54 5.16 0.81
CA PRO A 40 -8.21 5.43 1.31
C PRO A 40 -7.95 6.91 1.54
N LYS A 41 -7.24 7.25 2.61
CA LYS A 41 -6.94 8.64 2.99
C LYS A 41 -5.47 8.81 3.31
N ARG A 42 -4.93 9.99 3.04
CA ARG A 42 -3.59 10.35 3.54
C ARG A 42 -3.76 11.15 4.81
N MET A 43 -3.08 10.75 5.88
CA MET A 43 -3.13 11.44 7.16
C MET A 43 -2.54 12.86 7.06
N PHE A 44 -1.46 13.02 6.30
CA PHE A 44 -0.82 14.31 6.03
C PHE A 44 -0.55 14.49 4.54
N ALA A 45 -0.41 15.75 4.10
CA ALA A 45 -0.15 16.07 2.69
C ALA A 45 1.14 15.42 2.13
N HIS A 46 2.12 15.20 3.00
CA HIS A 46 3.42 14.59 2.70
C HIS A 46 3.49 13.09 3.04
N SER A 47 2.38 12.48 3.49
CA SER A 47 2.33 11.03 3.69
C SER A 47 2.56 10.32 2.35
N ALA A 48 3.46 9.32 2.38
CA ALA A 48 3.78 8.51 1.22
C ALA A 48 2.66 7.52 0.88
N GLY A 49 2.04 6.93 1.90
CA GLY A 49 0.97 5.94 1.76
C GLY A 49 -0.42 6.52 1.99
N TYR A 50 -1.42 5.84 1.44
CA TYR A 50 -2.83 6.00 1.73
C TYR A 50 -3.26 4.95 2.76
N ASP A 51 -3.79 5.37 3.90
CA ASP A 51 -4.35 4.49 4.91
C ASP A 51 -5.46 3.60 4.32
N ILE A 52 -5.41 2.30 4.65
CA ILE A 52 -6.34 1.26 4.22
C ILE A 52 -7.08 0.72 5.43
N PHE A 53 -8.39 0.57 5.27
CA PHE A 53 -9.30 0.25 6.37
C PHE A 53 -9.97 -1.11 6.17
N SER A 54 -10.30 -1.78 7.27
CA SER A 54 -11.08 -3.01 7.23
C SER A 54 -12.54 -2.74 6.89
N ALA A 55 -13.14 -3.61 6.07
CA ALA A 55 -14.58 -3.63 5.82
C ALA A 55 -15.32 -4.73 6.62
N ARG A 56 -14.62 -5.47 7.48
CA ARG A 56 -15.18 -6.60 8.26
C ARG A 56 -14.58 -6.67 9.67
N ASP A 57 -15.38 -7.18 10.60
CA ASP A 57 -14.88 -7.58 11.91
C ASP A 57 -14.22 -8.95 11.79
N ILE A 58 -12.92 -9.03 12.08
CA ILE A 58 -12.12 -10.25 11.93
C ILE A 58 -11.11 -10.32 13.06
N THR A 59 -10.93 -11.50 13.64
CA THR A 59 -9.83 -11.79 14.57
C THR A 59 -8.63 -12.36 13.81
N VAL A 60 -7.46 -11.75 13.98
CA VAL A 60 -6.19 -12.33 13.56
C VAL A 60 -5.65 -13.16 14.72
N PRO A 61 -5.69 -14.50 14.64
CA PRO A 61 -5.36 -15.35 15.78
C PRO A 61 -3.90 -15.16 16.21
N ALA A 62 -3.63 -15.29 17.51
CA ALA A 62 -2.29 -15.34 18.07
C ALA A 62 -1.41 -16.33 17.29
N ARG A 63 -0.18 -15.93 16.97
CA ARG A 63 0.77 -16.70 16.14
C ARG A 63 0.21 -17.15 14.79
N GLY A 64 -0.84 -16.49 14.28
CA GLY A 64 -1.53 -16.89 13.07
C GLY A 64 -1.60 -15.77 12.03
N LYS A 65 -2.54 -15.93 11.10
CA LYS A 65 -2.75 -14.98 10.00
C LYS A 65 -4.22 -14.92 9.60
N ALA A 66 -4.63 -13.81 9.03
CA ALA A 66 -5.96 -13.64 8.46
C ALA A 66 -5.92 -12.76 7.20
N ILE A 67 -6.91 -12.95 6.33
CA ILE A 67 -7.17 -12.07 5.20
C ILE A 67 -8.25 -11.08 5.63
N ILE A 68 -7.94 -9.80 5.53
CA ILE A 68 -8.85 -8.71 5.91
C ILE A 68 -9.40 -8.05 4.63
N PRO A 69 -10.70 -8.21 4.33
CA PRO A 69 -11.32 -7.56 3.19
C PRO A 69 -11.38 -6.04 3.39
N THR A 70 -11.05 -5.29 2.34
CA THR A 70 -11.20 -3.82 2.32
C THR A 70 -12.49 -3.39 1.62
N ASP A 71 -13.10 -4.30 0.86
CA ASP A 71 -14.20 -4.04 -0.07
C ASP A 71 -13.89 -2.87 -1.04
N LEU A 72 -12.62 -2.70 -1.41
CA LEU A 72 -12.14 -1.75 -2.41
C LEU A 72 -11.63 -2.45 -3.66
N SER A 73 -11.79 -1.79 -4.80
CA SER A 73 -11.06 -2.06 -6.03
C SER A 73 -10.33 -0.78 -6.42
N ILE A 74 -9.06 -0.89 -6.81
CA ILE A 74 -8.19 0.27 -7.06
C ILE A 74 -7.71 0.19 -8.50
N ASP A 75 -7.95 1.26 -9.25
CA ASP A 75 -7.46 1.42 -10.61
C ASP A 75 -6.12 2.15 -10.53
N LEU A 76 -5.04 1.36 -10.57
CA LEU A 76 -3.69 1.90 -10.46
C LEU A 76 -3.29 2.62 -11.75
N PRO A 77 -2.40 3.61 -11.67
CA PRO A 77 -1.84 4.20 -12.89
C PRO A 77 -0.93 3.21 -13.65
N PRO A 78 -0.90 3.25 -14.99
CA PRO A 78 0.06 2.48 -15.76
C PRO A 78 1.52 2.75 -15.36
N GLY A 79 2.36 1.72 -15.37
CA GLY A 79 3.77 1.82 -14.92
C GLY A 79 3.93 1.86 -13.39
N THR A 80 2.85 1.68 -12.64
CA THR A 80 2.88 1.58 -11.18
C THR A 80 2.28 0.26 -10.69
N TYR A 81 2.65 -0.11 -9.48
CA TYR A 81 1.96 -1.14 -8.72
C TYR A 81 1.62 -0.57 -7.33
N GLY A 82 0.63 -1.18 -6.68
CA GLY A 82 0.27 -0.82 -5.32
C GLY A 82 0.99 -1.72 -4.32
N ARG A 83 1.73 -1.14 -3.38
CA ARG A 83 2.29 -1.88 -2.25
C ARG A 83 1.46 -1.68 -0.99
N ILE A 84 0.81 -2.74 -0.52
CA ILE A 84 0.23 -2.80 0.82
C ILE A 84 1.39 -2.98 1.81
N ALA A 85 1.51 -2.04 2.73
CA ALA A 85 2.60 -1.96 3.69
C ALA A 85 2.05 -1.88 5.12
N ALA A 86 2.80 -2.44 6.07
CA ALA A 86 2.47 -2.31 7.48
C ALA A 86 2.52 -0.84 7.94
N ARG A 87 1.73 -0.53 8.96
CA ARG A 87 1.79 0.76 9.67
C ARG A 87 2.66 0.57 10.91
N SER A 88 3.61 1.48 11.12
CA SER A 88 4.59 1.36 12.22
C SER A 88 3.93 1.21 13.59
N GLY A 89 2.85 1.95 13.86
CA GLY A 89 2.11 1.83 15.12
C GLY A 89 1.46 0.46 15.32
N VAL A 90 0.80 -0.08 14.28
CA VAL A 90 0.14 -1.40 14.37
C VAL A 90 1.19 -2.51 14.52
N ALA A 91 2.28 -2.40 13.76
CA ALA A 91 3.39 -3.35 13.83
C ALA A 91 4.08 -3.35 15.20
N TRP A 92 4.38 -2.16 15.74
CA TRP A 92 5.09 -2.03 17.01
C TRP A 92 4.22 -2.42 18.22
N HIS A 93 2.97 -1.95 18.27
CA HIS A 93 2.13 -2.12 19.46
C HIS A 93 1.40 -3.48 19.50
N HIS A 94 1.14 -4.10 18.35
CA HIS A 94 0.36 -5.34 18.27
C HIS A 94 1.13 -6.51 17.65
N SER A 95 2.40 -6.33 17.29
CA SER A 95 3.21 -7.35 16.59
C SER A 95 2.56 -7.85 15.30
N ILE A 96 1.92 -6.93 14.55
CA ILE A 96 1.22 -7.23 13.31
C ILE A 96 2.07 -6.85 12.11
N ASP A 97 2.29 -7.79 11.20
CA ASP A 97 2.94 -7.54 9.92
C ASP A 97 1.97 -7.72 8.75
N VAL A 98 2.31 -7.16 7.60
CA VAL A 98 1.55 -7.31 6.36
C VAL A 98 2.19 -8.39 5.49
N GLY A 99 1.38 -9.36 5.12
CA GLY A 99 1.74 -10.43 4.20
C GLY A 99 1.54 -10.05 2.73
N GLY A 100 2.50 -10.43 1.89
CA GLY A 100 2.44 -10.10 0.47
C GLY A 100 2.35 -8.60 0.26
N GLY A 101 1.40 -8.16 -0.56
CA GLY A 101 1.06 -6.74 -0.69
C GLY A 101 1.33 -6.14 -2.06
N VAL A 102 1.64 -6.94 -3.08
CA VAL A 102 1.61 -6.47 -4.47
C VAL A 102 0.16 -6.43 -4.93
N VAL A 103 -0.30 -5.25 -5.34
CA VAL A 103 -1.59 -5.00 -5.98
C VAL A 103 -1.32 -4.63 -7.43
N ASP A 104 -1.82 -5.45 -8.34
CA ASP A 104 -1.63 -5.30 -9.78
C ASP A 104 -2.69 -4.41 -10.43
N LEU A 105 -2.46 -4.07 -11.70
CA LEU A 105 -3.34 -3.26 -12.54
C LEU A 105 -4.52 -4.09 -13.11
N ASP A 106 -5.29 -4.75 -12.26
CA ASP A 106 -6.34 -5.69 -12.70
C ASP A 106 -7.73 -5.38 -12.12
N LYS A 107 -7.86 -4.29 -11.35
CA LYS A 107 -9.09 -3.83 -10.69
C LYS A 107 -9.73 -4.91 -9.79
N ASN A 108 -8.99 -5.94 -9.39
CA ASN A 108 -9.49 -6.95 -8.49
C ASN A 108 -9.74 -6.37 -7.09
N PRO A 109 -10.59 -7.02 -6.28
CA PRO A 109 -10.79 -6.63 -4.90
C PRO A 109 -9.48 -6.67 -4.10
N VAL A 110 -9.17 -5.57 -3.40
CA VAL A 110 -8.00 -5.44 -2.56
C VAL A 110 -8.29 -6.03 -1.17
N PHE A 111 -7.36 -6.84 -0.68
CA PHE A 111 -7.39 -7.38 0.68
C PHE A 111 -6.02 -7.18 1.33
N VAL A 112 -6.00 -7.20 2.67
CA VAL A 112 -4.78 -7.11 3.45
C VAL A 112 -4.56 -8.43 4.16
N ILE A 113 -3.43 -9.08 3.93
CA ILE A 113 -3.04 -10.26 4.70
C ILE A 113 -2.32 -9.74 5.94
N LEU A 114 -2.80 -10.08 7.12
CA LEU A 114 -2.14 -9.75 8.38
C LEU A 114 -1.54 -11.00 9.00
N PHE A 115 -0.28 -10.89 9.44
CA PHE A 115 0.39 -11.87 10.28
C PHE A 115 0.47 -11.34 11.71
N ASN A 116 0.06 -12.17 12.67
CA ASN A 116 0.16 -11.84 14.08
C ASN A 116 1.30 -12.63 14.71
N HIS A 117 2.35 -11.91 15.10
CA HIS A 117 3.54 -12.49 15.73
C HIS A 117 3.45 -12.54 17.25
N SER A 118 2.38 -12.02 17.87
CA SER A 118 2.16 -12.05 19.31
C SER A 118 1.48 -13.34 19.78
N ASP A 119 1.43 -13.52 21.10
CA ASP A 119 0.68 -14.58 21.80
C ASP A 119 -0.75 -14.17 22.17
N VAL A 120 -1.26 -13.05 21.62
CA VAL A 120 -2.60 -12.52 21.89
C VAL A 120 -3.34 -12.30 20.57
N ASP A 121 -4.63 -12.66 20.55
CA ASP A 121 -5.48 -12.41 19.39
C ASP A 121 -5.59 -10.89 19.11
N PHE A 122 -5.52 -10.52 17.83
CA PHE A 122 -5.69 -9.14 17.39
C PHE A 122 -7.05 -8.96 16.76
N GLU A 123 -7.92 -8.19 17.42
CA GLU A 123 -9.25 -7.87 16.91
C GLU A 123 -9.18 -6.71 15.93
N VAL A 124 -9.67 -6.93 14.71
CA VAL A 124 -9.91 -5.90 13.71
C VAL A 124 -11.41 -5.64 13.63
N LYS A 125 -11.82 -4.38 13.69
CA LYS A 125 -13.19 -3.94 13.47
C LYS A 125 -13.34 -3.21 12.13
N ILE A 126 -14.57 -3.13 11.64
CA ILE A 126 -14.92 -2.29 10.49
C ILE A 126 -14.45 -0.86 10.73
N GLY A 127 -13.73 -0.30 9.76
CA GLY A 127 -13.20 1.06 9.83
C GLY A 127 -11.85 1.18 10.54
N ASP A 128 -11.30 0.11 11.10
CA ASP A 128 -9.93 0.13 11.63
C ASP A 128 -8.92 0.30 10.50
N ASN A 129 -7.94 1.17 10.74
CA ASN A 129 -6.85 1.42 9.83
C ASN A 129 -5.76 0.36 9.99
N ILE A 130 -5.73 -0.62 9.09
CA ILE A 130 -4.95 -1.86 9.22
C ILE A 130 -3.63 -1.86 8.46
N ALA A 131 -3.53 -1.06 7.39
CA ALA A 131 -2.36 -1.04 6.51
C ALA A 131 -2.30 0.31 5.77
N GLN A 132 -1.29 0.48 4.92
CA GLN A 132 -1.23 1.62 4.00
C GLN A 132 -0.87 1.14 2.59
N LEU A 133 -1.44 1.76 1.57
CA LEU A 133 -1.10 1.58 0.17
C LEU A 133 -0.07 2.63 -0.25
N VAL A 134 1.10 2.20 -0.70
CA VAL A 134 2.09 3.05 -1.35
C VAL A 134 2.06 2.77 -2.84
N ILE A 135 1.96 3.80 -3.68
CA ILE A 135 2.03 3.65 -5.14
C ILE A 135 3.50 3.74 -5.54
N GLU A 136 4.01 2.67 -6.15
CA GLU A 136 5.42 2.56 -6.51
C GLU A 136 5.59 2.34 -8.01
N LEU A 137 6.67 2.89 -8.55
CA LEU A 137 7.07 2.65 -9.93
C LEU A 137 7.69 1.26 -10.03
N HIS A 138 7.43 0.59 -11.14
CA HIS A 138 8.05 -0.69 -11.46
C HIS A 138 8.45 -0.74 -12.95
N ALA A 139 9.30 -1.71 -13.28
CA ALA A 139 9.65 -2.03 -14.66
C ALA A 139 9.18 -3.44 -14.99
N THR A 140 8.65 -3.63 -16.20
CA THR A 140 8.22 -4.93 -16.73
C THR A 140 8.97 -5.24 -18.02
N PRO A 141 10.30 -5.50 -17.97
CA PRO A 141 11.06 -5.86 -19.16
C PRO A 141 10.64 -7.24 -19.68
N GLU A 142 10.78 -7.45 -20.98
CA GLU A 142 10.62 -8.76 -21.60
C GLU A 142 11.74 -9.71 -21.14
N VAL A 143 11.38 -10.96 -20.82
CA VAL A 143 12.34 -11.99 -20.42
C VAL A 143 12.92 -12.65 -21.66
N VAL A 144 14.25 -12.65 -21.78
CA VAL A 144 14.98 -13.31 -22.87
C VAL A 144 15.82 -14.44 -22.28
N GLU A 145 15.62 -15.67 -22.77
CA GLU A 145 16.45 -16.82 -22.41
C GLU A 145 17.85 -16.67 -23.01
N VAL A 146 18.89 -16.95 -22.23
CA VAL A 146 20.29 -16.86 -22.65
C VAL A 146 20.91 -18.25 -22.57
N TYR A 147 21.59 -18.65 -23.63
CA TYR A 147 22.30 -19.94 -23.77
C TYR A 147 23.81 -19.75 -23.63
#